data_AF-A0A1B9AY95-F1
#
_entry.id   AF-A0A1B9AY95-F1
#
_cell.length_a   1.000
_cell.length_b   1.000
_cell.length_c   1.000
_cell.angle_alpha   90.00
_cell.angle_beta   90.00
_cell.angle_gamma   90.00
#
_symmetry.space_group_name_H-M   'P 1'
#
loop_
_entity.id
_entity.type
_entity.pdbx_description
1 polymer ?
#
loop_
_entity_poly.entity_id
_entity_poly.type
_entity_poly.pdbx_seq_one_letter_code
_entity_poly.pdbx_strand_id
1 'polypeptide(L)'
;MNINISHLSVLNKIEEEIRQARLAEKSSTMKQHIYTVRTLCDMLLAASDKPGMGAGLSEAQPIEPRVVQPAQPALNQSEKLQTDDGANGDSIFDF
;
A
#
# COMPACT_ATOMS: atom_id res chain seq x y z
N MET A 1 -21.30 -8.40 30.07
CA MET A 1 -21.35 -8.69 28.63
C MET A 1 -21.15 -7.37 27.90
N ASN A 2 -19.90 -6.95 27.72
CA ASN A 2 -19.57 -5.71 27.00
C ASN A 2 -19.69 -5.98 25.51
N ILE A 3 -20.92 -6.00 25.00
CA ILE A 3 -21.16 -5.82 23.55
C ILE A 3 -20.73 -4.39 23.30
N ASN A 4 -19.46 -4.23 22.90
CA ASN A 4 -18.82 -2.95 22.66
C ASN A 4 -19.74 -2.15 21.73
N ILE A 5 -20.18 -0.96 22.14
CA ILE A 5 -21.10 -0.08 21.39
C ILE A 5 -20.69 0.05 19.91
N SER A 6 -19.40 -0.10 19.62
CA SER A 6 -18.81 -0.23 18.28
C SER A 6 -19.40 -1.37 17.42
N HIS A 7 -19.59 -2.58 17.95
CA HIS A 7 -20.10 -3.73 17.18
C HIS A 7 -21.56 -3.50 16.76
N LEU A 8 -22.40 -3.02 17.69
CA LEU A 8 -23.80 -2.69 17.38
C LEU A 8 -23.89 -1.56 16.33
N SER A 9 -23.02 -0.56 16.44
CA SER A 9 -22.96 0.53 15.45
C SER A 9 -22.57 0.03 14.05
N VAL A 10 -21.62 -0.90 13.95
CA VAL A 10 -21.23 -1.53 12.67
C VAL A 10 -22.38 -2.34 12.09
N LEU A 11 -23.09 -3.12 12.92
CA LEU A 11 -24.27 -3.88 12.47
C LEU A 11 -25.39 -2.97 11.95
N ASN A 12 -25.71 -1.88 12.66
CA ASN A 12 -26.67 -0.88 12.19
C ASN A 12 -26.24 -0.27 10.85
N LYS A 13 -24.94 -0.03 10.66
CA LYS A 13 -24.41 0.49 9.40
C LYS A 13 -24.54 -0.53 8.27
N ILE A 14 -24.30 -1.81 8.53
CA ILE A 14 -24.52 -2.89 7.55
C ILE A 14 -25.98 -2.91 7.11
N GLU A 15 -26.94 -2.84 8.04
CA GLU A 15 -28.37 -2.80 7.70
C GLU A 15 -28.72 -1.61 6.79
N GLU A 16 -28.20 -0.42 7.10
CA GLU A 16 -28.41 0.77 6.28
C GLU A 16 -27.82 0.62 4.88
N GLU A 17 -26.59 0.12 4.73
CA GLU A 17 -25.98 -0.10 3.42
C GLU A 17 -26.75 -1.13 2.59
N ILE A 18 -27.29 -2.18 3.22
CA ILE A 18 -28.17 -3.15 2.54
C ILE A 18 -29.48 -2.47 2.07
N ARG A 19 -30.07 -1.61 2.90
CA ARG A 19 -31.27 -0.84 2.52
C ARG A 19 -30.98 0.06 1.32
N GLN A 20 -29.85 0.74 1.32
CA GLN A 20 -29.43 1.61 0.21
C GLN A 20 -29.13 0.81 -1.06
N ALA A 21 -28.50 -0.36 -0.95
CA ALA A 21 -28.27 -1.25 -2.09
C ALA A 21 -29.58 -1.68 -2.75
N ARG A 22 -30.64 -1.94 -1.97
CA ARG A 22 -31.97 -2.30 -2.48
C ARG A 22 -32.68 -1.14 -3.19
N LEU A 23 -32.42 0.09 -2.78
CA LEU A 23 -33.00 1.30 -3.38
C LEU A 23 -32.18 1.81 -4.57
N ALA A 24 -30.97 1.29 -4.78
CA ALA A 24 -30.10 1.73 -5.86
C ALA A 24 -30.67 1.37 -7.23
N GLU A 25 -30.93 2.39 -8.05
CA GLU A 25 -31.44 2.22 -9.42
C GLU A 25 -30.37 1.66 -10.37
N LYS A 26 -29.08 1.94 -10.09
CA LYS A 26 -27.94 1.53 -10.90
C LYS A 26 -27.20 0.37 -10.26
N SER A 27 -26.89 -0.64 -11.08
CA SER A 27 -26.13 -1.82 -10.64
C SER A 27 -24.75 -1.46 -10.08
N SER A 28 -24.09 -0.42 -10.60
CA SER A 28 -22.79 0.06 -10.06
C SER A 28 -22.91 0.56 -8.62
N THR A 29 -23.92 1.38 -8.33
CA THR A 29 -24.19 1.92 -6.99
C THR A 29 -24.59 0.81 -6.03
N MET A 30 -25.45 -0.13 -6.45
CA MET A 30 -25.77 -1.32 -5.67
C MET A 30 -24.50 -2.08 -5.28
N LYS A 31 -23.62 -2.37 -6.26
CA LYS A 31 -22.35 -3.07 -6.01
C LYS A 31 -21.45 -2.31 -5.03
N GLN A 32 -21.41 -0.98 -5.12
CA GLN A 32 -20.63 -0.16 -4.19
C GLN A 32 -21.11 -0.34 -2.74
N HIS A 33 -22.42 -0.29 -2.49
CA HIS A 33 -22.99 -0.58 -1.16
C HIS A 33 -22.66 -2.01 -0.68
N ILE A 34 -22.70 -3.01 -1.57
CA ILE A 34 -22.31 -4.39 -1.23
C ILE A 34 -20.82 -4.48 -0.87
N TYR A 35 -19.93 -3.78 -1.56
CA TYR A 35 -18.51 -3.72 -1.18
C TYR A 35 -18.32 -3.06 0.18
N THR A 36 -19.07 -2.00 0.49
CA THR A 36 -19.05 -1.39 1.83
C THR A 36 -19.45 -2.40 2.90
N VAL A 37 -20.52 -3.17 2.68
CA VAL A 37 -20.96 -4.22 3.60
C VAL A 37 -19.86 -5.26 3.82
N ARG A 38 -19.20 -5.73 2.75
CA ARG A 38 -18.08 -6.66 2.87
C ARG A 38 -16.97 -6.12 3.78
N THR A 39 -16.54 -4.89 3.54
CA THR A 39 -15.48 -4.25 4.35
C THR A 39 -15.89 -4.10 5.82
N LEU A 40 -17.16 -3.76 6.09
CA LEU A 40 -17.68 -3.66 7.46
C LEU A 40 -17.65 -5.01 8.18
N CYS A 41 -18.01 -6.10 7.49
CA CYS A 41 -17.92 -7.45 8.03
C CYS A 41 -16.46 -7.84 8.31
N ASP A 42 -15.56 -7.59 7.36
CA ASP A 42 -14.13 -7.90 7.51
C ASP A 42 -13.53 -7.16 8.72
N MET A 43 -13.88 -5.88 8.91
CA MET A 43 -13.46 -5.09 10.07
C MET A 43 -14.00 -5.63 11.40
N LEU A 44 -15.27 -6.04 11.45
CA LEU A 44 -15.91 -6.58 12.64
C LEU A 44 -15.28 -7.91 13.08
N LEU A 45 -14.95 -8.76 12.10
CA LEU A 45 -14.27 -10.04 12.33
C LEU A 45 -12.82 -9.82 12.77
N ALA A 46 -12.08 -8.93 12.09
CA ALA A 46 -10.70 -8.60 12.44
C ALA A 46 -10.54 -7.99 13.86
N ALA A 47 -11.55 -7.27 14.35
CA ALA A 47 -11.56 -6.74 15.72
C ALA A 47 -11.80 -7.83 16.79
N SER A 48 -12.43 -8.95 16.41
CA SER A 48 -12.76 -10.05 17.31
C SER A 48 -11.59 -11.04 17.51
N ASP A 49 -10.67 -11.13 16.55
CA ASP A 49 -9.53 -12.06 16.56
C ASP A 49 -8.27 -11.53 17.28
N LYS A 50 -8.27 -10.30 17.79
CA LYS A 50 -7.13 -9.74 18.56
C LYS A 50 -7.43 -9.67 20.05
N PRO A 51 -7.04 -10.67 20.86
CA PRO A 51 -6.88 -10.45 22.29
C PRO A 51 -5.67 -9.54 22.49
N GLY A 52 -5.92 -8.23 22.62
CA GLY A 52 -4.96 -7.26 23.16
C GLY A 52 -3.60 -7.19 22.47
N MET A 53 -3.51 -6.67 21.25
CA MET A 53 -2.29 -6.04 20.78
C MET A 53 -2.65 -4.68 20.20
N GLY A 54 -2.05 -3.64 20.80
CA GLY A 54 -2.27 -2.25 20.47
C GLY A 54 -2.12 -1.95 18.99
N ALA A 55 -2.65 -0.78 18.62
CA ALA A 55 -2.44 -0.14 17.33
C ALA A 55 -0.94 -0.06 17.01
N GLY A 56 -0.41 -1.10 16.38
CA GLY A 56 0.75 -1.00 15.52
C GLY A 56 0.30 -0.29 14.26
N LEU A 57 0.22 1.05 14.34
CA LEU A 57 0.45 1.87 13.16
C LEU A 57 1.77 1.34 12.59
N SER A 58 1.75 0.82 11.36
CA SER A 58 2.97 0.60 10.61
C SER A 58 3.65 1.96 10.48
N GLU A 59 4.53 2.27 11.42
CA GLU A 59 5.42 3.42 11.32
C GLU A 59 6.31 3.14 10.12
N ALA A 60 6.03 3.84 9.03
CA ALA A 60 6.86 3.86 7.86
C ALA A 60 8.28 4.19 8.32
N GLN A 61 9.22 3.27 8.11
CA GLN A 61 10.63 3.54 8.41
C GLN A 61 11.06 4.78 7.63
N PRO A 62 11.65 5.79 8.29
CA PRO A 62 12.23 6.93 7.58
C PRO A 62 13.38 6.40 6.72
N ILE A 63 13.27 6.55 5.41
CA ILE A 63 14.37 6.33 4.49
C ILE A 63 15.35 7.48 4.75
N GLU A 64 16.46 7.19 5.44
CA GLU A 64 17.51 8.18 5.65
C GLU A 64 18.11 8.58 4.29
N PRO A 65 18.13 9.88 3.92
CA PRO A 65 18.86 10.31 2.76
C PRO A 65 20.35 10.19 3.05
N ARG A 66 20.98 9.16 2.46
CA ARG A 66 22.44 9.04 2.43
C ARG A 66 23.00 10.23 1.65
N VAL A 67 23.45 11.24 2.39
CA VAL A 67 24.21 12.37 1.86
C VAL A 67 25.54 11.81 1.34
N VAL A 68 25.62 11.60 0.02
CA VAL A 68 26.88 11.30 -0.65
C VAL A 68 27.65 12.61 -0.71
N GLN A 69 28.72 12.72 0.09
CA GLN A 69 29.64 13.84 0.05
C GLN A 69 30.27 13.94 -1.35
N PRO A 70 30.37 15.14 -1.95
CA PRO A 70 31.13 15.32 -3.18
C PRO A 70 32.62 15.32 -2.83
N ALA A 71 33.28 14.17 -3.02
CA ALA A 71 34.74 14.12 -3.03
C ALA A 71 35.24 14.73 -4.35
N GLN A 72 35.89 15.88 -4.25
CA GLN A 72 36.62 16.52 -5.34
C GLN A 72 37.83 15.67 -5.76
N PRO A 73 38.28 15.78 -7.02
CA PRO A 73 39.16 14.80 -7.64
C PRO A 73 40.63 15.04 -7.27
N ALA A 74 41.23 14.08 -6.56
CA ALA A 74 42.69 14.00 -6.45
C ALA A 74 43.23 13.14 -7.59
N LEU A 75 43.75 13.82 -8.60
CA LEU A 75 44.59 13.27 -9.66
C LEU A 75 45.76 12.48 -9.04
N ASN A 76 45.83 11.19 -9.30
CA ASN A 76 47.10 10.45 -9.28
C ASN A 76 47.08 9.42 -10.43
N GLN A 77 48.00 9.63 -11.37
CA GLN A 77 48.36 8.76 -12.48
C GLN A 77 48.61 7.33 -11.98
N SER A 78 48.17 6.27 -12.66
CA SER A 78 48.87 5.55 -13.76
C SER A 78 47.94 4.35 -14.06
N GLU A 79 47.51 3.98 -15.24
CA GLU A 79 48.21 3.69 -16.49
C GLU A 79 47.11 3.54 -17.57
N LYS A 80 47.31 4.08 -18.77
CA LYS A 80 46.40 3.83 -19.90
C LYS A 80 46.65 2.40 -20.41
N LEU A 81 45.64 1.54 -20.40
CA LEU A 81 45.58 0.38 -21.28
C LEU A 81 44.48 0.63 -22.31
N GLN A 82 44.90 1.04 -23.50
CA GLN A 82 44.08 0.99 -24.71
C GLN A 82 43.94 -0.48 -25.10
N THR A 83 42.73 -0.99 -25.20
CA THR A 83 42.47 -2.25 -25.91
C THR A 83 41.56 -1.97 -27.09
N ASP A 84 42.12 -2.27 -28.25
CA ASP A 84 41.59 -2.31 -29.60
C ASP A 84 40.58 -3.48 -29.72
N ASP A 85 39.38 -3.30 -29.16
CA ASP A 85 38.28 -4.20 -29.45
C ASP A 85 36.99 -3.37 -29.48
N GLY A 86 36.49 -3.11 -30.69
CA GLY A 86 35.31 -2.30 -30.99
C GLY A 86 34.02 -2.92 -30.49
N ALA A 87 33.91 -3.14 -29.18
CA ALA A 87 32.84 -3.87 -28.52
C ALA A 87 31.88 -2.98 -27.72
N ASN A 88 31.88 -1.66 -27.96
CA ASN A 88 30.75 -0.80 -27.59
C ASN A 88 29.64 -0.94 -28.66
N GLY A 89 29.19 -2.18 -28.86
CA GLY A 89 28.13 -2.53 -29.80
C GLY A 89 26.83 -1.84 -29.42
N ASP A 90 26.44 -0.89 -30.26
CA ASP A 90 25.13 -0.25 -30.29
C ASP A 90 24.06 -1.30 -30.69
N SER A 91 22.84 -1.16 -30.16
CA SER A 91 21.60 -1.94 -30.41
C SER A 91 21.23 -3.03 -29.40
N ILE A 92 20.00 -2.96 -28.85
CA ILE A 92 18.97 -4.02 -29.02
C ILE A 92 17.58 -3.74 -28.43
N PHE A 93 17.32 -2.61 -27.73
CA PHE A 93 15.92 -2.22 -27.49
C PHE A 93 15.36 -1.50 -28.72
N ASP A 94 14.95 -2.33 -29.67
CA ASP A 94 14.04 -2.02 -30.77
C ASP A 94 12.61 -1.80 -30.21
N PHE A 95 11.84 -0.95 -30.88
CA PHE A 95 10.46 -0.59 -30.51
C PHE A 95 9.44 -1.65 -30.93
#